data_AF-A0A7S1NL67-F1
#
_entry.id   AF-A0A7S1NL67-F1
#
_cell.length_a   1.000
_cell.length_b   1.000
_cell.length_c   1.000
_cell.angle_alpha   90.00
_cell.angle_beta   90.00
_cell.angle_gamma   90.00
#
_symmetry.space_group_name_H-M   'P 1'
#
loop_
_entity.id
_entity.type
_entity.pdbx_description
1 polymer ?
#
loop_
_entity_poly.entity_id
_entity_poly.type
_entity_poly.pdbx_seq_one_letter_code
_entity_poly.pdbx_strand_id
1 'polypeptide(L)'
;VDLADLVARREILGVHAENKVLGATVSLDDLAKRTPGFTGADLANVLNEAAILAARRNKDSVGADEVNDSIDRVIAGLPGNPMKTSEGKTLVAYHEVGHAVCATLTPGHDPVQKITLLPRGQAQGLTWFTPGDDRSMTTRQQLFAQIVGALGGRAAEEVIFGKKQTTSGASSDLQQVTALARAMVTDYGFSDLGPWSL
;
A
#
# COMPACT_ATOMS: atom_id res chain seq x y z
N VAL A 1 3.41 -10.09 -21.27
CA VAL A 1 2.78 -11.14 -20.44
C VAL A 1 1.80 -10.40 -19.56
N ASP A 2 0.51 -10.60 -19.79
CA ASP A 2 -0.54 -9.84 -19.10
C ASP A 2 -0.59 -10.19 -17.61
N LEU A 3 -1.09 -9.24 -16.82
CA LEU A 3 -1.30 -9.42 -15.39
C LEU A 3 -2.33 -10.53 -15.14
N ALA A 4 -2.00 -11.47 -14.25
CA ALA A 4 -2.87 -12.59 -13.95
C ALA A 4 -4.21 -12.11 -13.35
N ASP A 5 -5.32 -12.59 -13.89
CA ASP A 5 -6.65 -12.39 -13.31
C ASP A 5 -6.79 -13.13 -11.96
N LEU A 6 -7.89 -12.92 -11.23
CA LEU A 6 -8.05 -13.50 -9.90
C LEU A 6 -7.99 -15.03 -9.90
N VAL A 7 -8.51 -15.69 -10.94
CA VAL A 7 -8.52 -17.15 -11.06
C VAL A 7 -7.11 -17.66 -11.34
N ALA A 8 -6.41 -17.04 -12.29
CA ALA A 8 -5.03 -17.34 -12.61
C ALA A 8 -4.10 -17.13 -11.40
N ARG A 9 -4.29 -16.06 -10.62
CA ARG A 9 -3.53 -15.86 -9.37
C ARG A 9 -3.76 -16.99 -8.37
N ARG A 10 -5.01 -17.43 -8.20
CA ARG A 10 -5.34 -18.58 -7.33
C ARG A 10 -4.67 -19.86 -7.81
N GLU A 11 -4.68 -20.14 -9.10
CA GLU A 11 -4.05 -21.32 -9.69
C GLU A 11 -2.53 -21.31 -9.51
N ILE A 12 -1.88 -20.18 -9.81
CA ILE A 12 -0.43 -19.99 -9.60
C ILE A 12 -0.06 -20.18 -8.14
N LEU A 13 -0.83 -19.59 -7.22
CA LEU A 13 -0.64 -19.80 -5.78
C LEU A 13 -0.80 -21.29 -5.39
N GLY A 14 -1.74 -22.00 -6.02
CA GLY A 14 -1.93 -23.44 -5.84
C GLY A 14 -0.67 -24.24 -6.18
N VAL A 15 -0.10 -24.02 -7.38
CA VAL A 15 1.14 -24.68 -7.83
C VAL A 15 2.30 -24.42 -6.86
N HIS A 16 2.45 -23.17 -6.42
CA HIS A 16 3.53 -22.81 -5.50
C HIS A 16 3.29 -23.22 -4.04
N ALA A 17 2.06 -23.59 -3.69
CA ALA A 17 1.67 -24.10 -2.38
C ALA A 17 1.92 -25.61 -2.22
N GLU A 18 1.93 -26.40 -3.30
CA GLU A 18 2.04 -27.87 -3.25
C GLU A 18 3.23 -28.37 -2.42
N ASN A 19 4.37 -27.67 -2.51
CA ASN A 19 5.60 -28.05 -1.80
C ASN A 19 5.75 -27.34 -0.44
N LYS A 20 4.68 -26.81 0.15
CA LYS A 20 4.72 -26.02 1.38
C LYS A 20 3.66 -26.49 2.38
N VAL A 21 4.05 -26.57 3.65
CA VAL A 21 3.13 -26.90 4.74
C VAL A 21 2.37 -25.63 5.13
N LEU A 22 1.19 -25.44 4.54
CA LEU A 22 0.30 -24.33 4.89
C LEU A 22 -0.58 -24.72 6.09
N GLY A 23 -0.68 -23.82 7.07
CA GLY A 23 -1.58 -23.97 8.20
C GLY A 23 -3.03 -23.70 7.80
N ALA A 24 -3.98 -24.19 8.59
CA ALA A 24 -5.42 -24.04 8.34
C ALA A 24 -5.92 -22.58 8.29
N THR A 25 -5.11 -21.62 8.73
CA THR A 25 -5.41 -20.19 8.71
C THR A 25 -5.07 -19.51 7.39
N VAL A 26 -4.46 -20.21 6.43
CA VAL A 26 -4.06 -19.66 5.14
C VAL A 26 -5.09 -20.03 4.07
N SER A 27 -5.72 -19.00 3.51
CA SER A 27 -6.65 -19.11 2.39
C SER A 27 -6.00 -18.57 1.11
N LEU A 28 -5.84 -19.42 0.10
CA LEU A 28 -5.30 -19.01 -1.21
C LEU A 28 -6.24 -18.04 -1.94
N ASP A 29 -7.55 -18.14 -1.68
CA ASP A 29 -8.55 -17.22 -2.22
C ASP A 29 -8.37 -15.80 -1.69
N ASP A 30 -8.20 -15.68 -0.37
CA ASP A 30 -8.00 -14.38 0.26
C ASP A 30 -6.64 -13.80 -0.14
N LEU A 31 -5.63 -14.66 -0.33
CA LEU A 31 -4.33 -14.24 -0.84
C LEU A 31 -4.42 -13.70 -2.28
N ALA A 32 -5.15 -14.38 -3.18
CA ALA A 32 -5.34 -13.96 -4.56
C ALA A 32 -6.10 -12.61 -4.67
N LYS A 33 -7.06 -12.36 -3.76
CA LYS A 33 -7.78 -11.08 -3.66
C LYS A 33 -6.89 -9.93 -3.18
N ARG A 34 -5.96 -10.22 -2.26
CA ARG A 34 -5.08 -9.22 -1.63
C ARG A 34 -3.80 -8.92 -2.41
N THR A 35 -3.56 -9.63 -3.50
CA THR A 35 -2.37 -9.47 -4.37
C THR A 35 -2.73 -9.00 -5.80
N PRO A 36 -3.62 -8.00 -5.98
CA PRO A 36 -3.92 -7.50 -7.31
C PRO A 36 -2.67 -6.85 -7.92
N GLY A 37 -2.40 -7.12 -9.20
CA GLY A 37 -1.22 -6.57 -9.88
C GLY A 37 0.07 -7.39 -9.70
N PHE A 38 0.03 -8.49 -8.95
CA PHE A 38 1.21 -9.34 -8.76
C PHE A 38 1.44 -10.22 -9.99
N THR A 39 2.71 -10.36 -10.39
CA THR A 39 3.12 -11.34 -11.40
C THR A 39 3.17 -12.75 -10.79
N GLY A 40 3.24 -13.78 -11.63
CA GLY A 40 3.43 -15.15 -11.13
C GLY A 40 4.71 -15.31 -10.30
N ALA A 41 5.77 -14.58 -10.65
CA ALA A 41 7.01 -14.54 -9.88
C ALA A 41 6.81 -13.90 -8.50
N ASP A 42 6.04 -12.82 -8.41
CA ASP A 42 5.73 -12.18 -7.12
C ASP A 42 4.94 -13.11 -6.21
N LEU A 43 3.93 -13.80 -6.75
CA LEU A 43 3.12 -14.77 -6.00
C LEU A 43 3.97 -15.95 -5.49
N ALA A 44 4.84 -16.49 -6.34
CA ALA A 44 5.80 -17.51 -5.95
C ALA A 44 6.72 -17.02 -4.82
N ASN A 45 7.19 -15.78 -4.93
CA ASN A 45 8.07 -15.17 -3.95
C ASN A 45 7.36 -14.96 -2.61
N VAL A 46 6.09 -14.52 -2.60
CA VAL A 46 5.29 -14.39 -1.37
C VAL A 46 5.23 -15.70 -0.60
N LEU A 47 4.86 -16.81 -1.26
CA LEU A 47 4.75 -18.11 -0.58
C LEU A 47 6.13 -18.64 -0.13
N ASN A 48 7.18 -18.33 -0.88
CA ASN A 48 8.54 -18.73 -0.50
C ASN A 48 9.04 -17.98 0.75
N GLU A 49 8.87 -16.67 0.78
CA GLU A 49 9.23 -15.85 1.94
C GLU A 49 8.40 -16.21 3.17
N ALA A 50 7.13 -16.58 2.98
CA ALA A 50 6.26 -17.01 4.07
C ALA A 50 6.77 -18.31 4.71
N ALA A 51 7.25 -19.26 3.90
CA ALA A 51 7.90 -20.48 4.38
C ALA A 51 9.22 -20.20 5.12
N ILE A 52 10.05 -19.29 4.60
CA ILE A 52 11.30 -18.89 5.26
C ILE A 52 11.01 -18.22 6.62
N LEU A 53 9.98 -17.38 6.70
CA LEU A 53 9.55 -16.73 7.94
C LEU A 53 9.03 -17.75 8.96
N ALA A 54 8.23 -18.73 8.54
CA ALA A 54 7.75 -19.81 9.39
C ALA A 54 8.93 -20.59 10.00
N ALA A 55 9.90 -20.97 9.16
CA ALA A 55 11.11 -21.66 9.60
C ALA A 55 11.94 -20.81 10.58
N ARG A 56 12.15 -19.52 10.30
CA ARG A 56 12.86 -18.60 11.21
C ARG A 56 12.16 -18.40 12.55
N ARG A 57 10.83 -18.54 12.58
CA ARG A 57 10.01 -18.47 13.79
C ARG A 57 9.85 -19.82 14.50
N ASN A 58 10.55 -20.87 14.03
CA ASN A 58 10.42 -22.24 14.52
C ASN A 58 8.96 -22.75 14.52
N LYS A 59 8.19 -22.42 13.48
CA LYS A 59 6.84 -22.95 13.25
C LYS A 59 6.89 -24.13 12.28
N ASP A 60 6.05 -25.13 12.54
CA ASP A 60 5.93 -26.33 11.68
C ASP A 60 5.11 -26.08 10.40
N SER A 61 4.37 -24.98 10.35
CA SER A 61 3.54 -24.61 9.19
C SER A 61 3.50 -23.09 8.99
N VAL A 62 3.22 -22.68 7.75
CA VAL A 62 3.03 -21.28 7.37
C VAL A 62 1.65 -20.81 7.81
N GLY A 63 1.57 -19.82 8.69
CA GLY A 63 0.32 -19.21 9.13
C GLY A 63 -0.01 -17.91 8.38
N ALA A 64 -1.19 -17.36 8.67
CA ALA A 64 -1.65 -16.09 8.12
C ALA A 64 -0.67 -14.93 8.38
N ASP A 65 -0.01 -14.88 9.54
CA ASP A 65 0.96 -13.83 9.88
C ASP A 65 2.18 -13.84 8.96
N GLU A 66 2.73 -15.02 8.68
CA GLU A 66 3.88 -15.17 7.78
C GLU A 66 3.54 -14.78 6.34
N VAL A 67 2.32 -15.14 5.89
CA VAL A 67 1.81 -14.72 4.58
C VAL A 67 1.65 -13.19 4.53
N ASN A 68 1.03 -12.59 5.55
CA ASN A 68 0.85 -11.15 5.64
C ASN A 68 2.18 -10.40 5.59
N ASP A 69 3.16 -10.84 6.38
CA ASP A 69 4.47 -10.22 6.41
C ASP A 69 5.23 -10.36 5.08
N SER A 70 4.98 -11.46 4.36
CA SER A 70 5.58 -11.71 3.04
C SER A 70 4.97 -10.84 1.95
N ILE A 71 3.65 -10.65 1.96
CA ILE A 71 2.98 -9.67 1.07
C ILE A 71 3.55 -8.28 1.33
N ASP A 72 3.57 -7.84 2.59
CA ASP A 72 4.11 -6.53 2.96
C ASP A 72 5.57 -6.38 2.49
N ARG A 73 6.36 -7.46 2.55
CA ARG A 73 7.77 -7.47 2.13
C ARG A 73 7.94 -7.40 0.61
N VAL A 74 7.07 -8.05 -0.17
CA VAL A 74 7.12 -7.97 -1.63
C VAL A 74 6.71 -6.57 -2.10
N ILE A 75 5.72 -5.93 -1.44
CA ILE A 75 5.25 -4.61 -1.84
C ILE A 75 6.19 -3.49 -1.36
N ALA A 76 6.53 -3.47 -0.08
CA ALA A 76 7.24 -2.34 0.55
C ALA A 76 8.70 -2.64 0.91
N GLY A 77 9.16 -3.88 0.69
CA GLY A 77 10.52 -4.29 1.02
C GLY A 77 10.71 -4.80 2.45
N LEU A 78 11.96 -5.12 2.77
CA LEU A 78 12.36 -5.68 4.07
C LEU A 78 11.98 -4.73 5.23
N PRO A 79 11.44 -5.26 6.34
CA PRO A 79 11.23 -4.46 7.54
C PRO A 79 12.58 -4.02 8.10
N GLY A 80 12.68 -2.71 8.38
CA GLY A 80 13.80 -2.13 9.10
C GLY A 80 13.65 -2.27 10.60
N ASN A 81 14.65 -1.77 11.34
CA ASN A 81 14.59 -1.75 12.79
C ASN A 81 13.50 -0.77 13.27
N PRO A 82 12.70 -1.13 14.29
CA PRO A 82 11.71 -0.23 14.87
C PRO A 82 12.34 1.08 15.30
N MET A 83 11.66 2.20 15.01
CA MET A 83 12.09 3.50 15.47
C MET A 83 12.07 3.56 17.00
N LYS A 84 13.18 3.99 17.60
CA LYS A 84 13.23 4.37 19.01
C LYS A 84 12.29 5.55 19.25
N THR A 85 11.72 5.66 20.44
CA THR A 85 10.89 6.80 20.81
C THR A 85 11.71 8.08 20.72
N SER A 86 11.29 8.99 19.85
CA SER A 86 11.97 10.24 19.54
C SER A 86 10.97 11.23 18.93
N GLU A 87 11.34 12.51 18.86
CA GLU A 87 10.56 13.52 18.14
C GLU A 87 10.34 13.14 16.67
N GLY A 88 11.34 12.55 16.02
CA GLY A 88 11.22 12.05 14.65
C GLY A 88 10.18 10.94 14.51
N LYS A 89 10.10 10.01 15.48
CA LYS A 89 9.04 8.98 15.48
C LYS A 89 7.65 9.60 15.65
N THR A 90 7.53 10.61 16.51
CA THR A 90 6.26 11.34 16.69
C THR A 90 5.86 12.06 15.41
N LEU A 91 6.81 12.69 14.72
CA LEU A 91 6.56 13.35 13.44
C LEU A 91 6.02 12.38 12.40
N VAL A 92 6.69 11.24 12.20
CA VAL A 92 6.22 10.19 11.27
C VAL A 92 4.86 9.65 11.69
N ALA A 93 4.58 9.51 12.99
CA ALA A 93 3.26 9.11 13.48
C ALA A 93 2.15 10.07 13.04
N TYR A 94 2.34 11.37 13.23
CA TYR A 94 1.37 12.37 12.79
C TYR A 94 1.25 12.44 11.27
N HIS A 95 2.34 12.21 10.54
CA HIS A 95 2.34 12.13 9.08
C HIS A 95 1.43 10.98 8.59
N GLU A 96 1.64 9.76 9.07
CA GLU A 96 0.82 8.60 8.69
C GLU A 96 -0.65 8.75 9.12
N VAL A 97 -0.88 9.29 10.32
CA VAL A 97 -2.25 9.60 10.79
C VAL A 97 -2.90 10.67 9.89
N GLY A 98 -2.13 11.63 9.40
CA GLY A 98 -2.60 12.64 8.46
C GLY A 98 -3.18 12.03 7.19
N HIS A 99 -2.45 11.09 6.56
CA HIS A 99 -2.97 10.35 5.41
C HIS A 99 -4.27 9.62 5.75
N ALA A 100 -4.27 8.86 6.84
CA ALA A 100 -5.42 8.05 7.23
C ALA A 100 -6.67 8.88 7.52
N VAL A 101 -6.53 10.00 8.24
CA VAL A 101 -7.66 10.89 8.58
C VAL A 101 -8.20 11.56 7.32
N CYS A 102 -7.32 12.15 6.49
CA CYS A 102 -7.76 12.81 5.25
C CYS A 102 -8.43 11.83 4.28
N ALA A 103 -7.87 10.63 4.11
CA ALA A 103 -8.48 9.59 3.29
C ALA A 103 -9.84 9.14 3.84
N THR A 104 -9.93 8.82 5.13
CA THR A 104 -11.17 8.31 5.75
C THR A 104 -12.31 9.31 5.68
N LEU A 105 -12.01 10.61 5.83
CA LEU A 105 -13.01 11.67 5.81
C LEU A 105 -13.38 12.14 4.40
N THR A 106 -12.67 11.71 3.36
CA THR A 106 -12.91 12.16 1.98
C THR A 106 -13.73 11.14 1.20
N PRO A 107 -14.97 11.47 0.78
CA PRO A 107 -15.81 10.53 0.05
C PRO A 107 -15.18 10.10 -1.28
N GLY A 108 -15.15 8.79 -1.52
CA GLY A 108 -14.54 8.20 -2.71
C GLY A 108 -13.08 7.79 -2.56
N HIS A 109 -12.46 7.97 -1.39
CA HIS A 109 -11.17 7.34 -1.11
C HIS A 109 -11.35 5.85 -0.77
N ASP A 110 -10.35 5.04 -1.11
CA ASP A 110 -10.22 3.67 -0.63
C ASP A 110 -10.11 3.62 0.92
N PRO A 111 -10.78 2.70 1.61
CA PRO A 111 -10.74 2.61 3.07
C PRO A 111 -9.34 2.29 3.60
N VAL A 112 -8.97 2.88 4.74
CA VAL A 112 -7.72 2.58 5.43
C VAL A 112 -7.73 1.14 5.93
N GLN A 113 -6.72 0.37 5.56
CA GLN A 113 -6.52 -1.02 5.96
C GLN A 113 -5.61 -1.14 7.19
N LYS A 114 -4.48 -0.43 7.16
CA LYS A 114 -3.40 -0.58 8.15
C LYS A 114 -2.55 0.67 8.19
N ILE A 115 -2.17 1.09 9.38
CA ILE A 115 -1.21 2.18 9.63
C ILE A 115 -0.05 1.59 10.42
N THR A 116 1.19 1.88 10.04
CA THR A 116 2.37 1.33 10.72
C THR A 116 3.55 2.31 10.74
N LEU A 117 4.30 2.28 11.85
CA LEU A 117 5.60 2.96 12.03
C LEU A 117 6.77 1.98 11.96
N LEU A 118 6.53 0.79 11.42
CA LEU A 118 7.60 -0.14 11.08
C LEU A 118 8.17 0.30 9.74
N PRO A 119 9.42 0.81 9.71
CA PRO A 119 10.04 1.24 8.46
C PRO A 119 10.16 0.04 7.51
N ARG A 120 9.96 0.29 6.22
CA ARG A 120 10.14 -0.72 5.16
C ARG A 120 10.81 -0.08 3.96
N GLY A 121 11.87 -0.71 3.46
CA GLY A 121 12.67 -0.15 2.37
C GLY A 121 13.18 1.26 2.73
N GLN A 122 12.79 2.27 1.95
CA GLN A 122 13.12 3.68 2.21
C GLN A 122 12.06 4.43 3.03
N ALA A 123 10.88 3.85 3.24
CA ALA A 123 9.78 4.47 3.98
C ALA A 123 9.95 4.28 5.49
N GLN A 124 9.71 5.34 6.27
CA GLN A 124 9.81 5.33 7.73
C GLN A 124 8.48 4.99 8.43
N GLY A 125 7.37 5.21 7.74
CA GLY A 125 6.01 4.84 8.10
C GLY A 125 5.21 4.57 6.82
N LEU A 126 4.10 3.86 6.94
CA LEU A 126 3.24 3.51 5.82
C LEU A 126 1.76 3.46 6.23
N THR A 127 0.92 4.03 5.39
CA THR A 127 -0.55 3.94 5.44
C THR A 127 -1.05 3.16 4.24
N TRP A 128 -1.75 2.05 4.51
CA TRP A 128 -2.26 1.13 3.50
C TRP A 128 -3.75 1.35 3.31
N PHE A 129 -4.19 1.34 2.06
CA PHE A 129 -5.60 1.41 1.68
C PHE A 129 -6.02 0.11 1.02
N THR A 130 -7.22 -0.37 1.33
CA THR A 130 -7.79 -1.53 0.64
C THR A 130 -8.43 -1.04 -0.66
N PRO A 131 -7.91 -1.46 -1.83
CA PRO A 131 -8.48 -1.02 -3.10
C PRO A 131 -9.91 -1.52 -3.27
N GLY A 132 -10.78 -0.69 -3.83
CA GLY A 132 -12.13 -1.10 -4.24
C GLY A 132 -12.14 -2.20 -5.32
N ASP A 133 -13.31 -2.86 -5.47
CA ASP A 133 -13.50 -4.06 -6.31
C ASP A 133 -13.30 -3.82 -7.82
N ASP A 134 -13.47 -2.59 -8.31
CA ASP A 134 -13.28 -2.24 -9.73
C ASP A 134 -12.21 -1.16 -9.91
N ARG A 135 -11.05 -1.58 -10.42
CA ARG A 135 -9.91 -0.72 -10.78
C ARG A 135 -9.86 -0.36 -12.25
N SER A 136 -10.80 -0.84 -13.07
CA SER A 136 -10.75 -0.61 -14.51
C SER A 136 -11.00 0.86 -14.85
N MET A 137 -11.86 1.53 -14.09
CA MET A 137 -12.26 2.92 -14.32
C MET A 137 -12.20 3.70 -13.01
N THR A 138 -11.44 4.80 -12.99
CA THR A 138 -11.36 5.70 -11.82
C THR A 138 -12.13 6.99 -12.11
N THR A 139 -13.05 7.36 -11.23
CA THR A 139 -13.83 8.60 -11.35
C THR A 139 -13.00 9.83 -10.97
N ARG A 140 -13.43 11.01 -11.44
CA ARG A 140 -12.86 12.31 -11.02
C ARG A 140 -12.85 12.48 -9.50
N GLN A 141 -13.91 12.03 -8.83
CA GLN A 141 -14.04 12.11 -7.38
C GLN A 141 -12.99 11.23 -6.68
N GLN A 142 -12.78 10.00 -7.15
CA GLN A 142 -11.76 9.10 -6.59
C GLN A 142 -10.34 9.65 -6.78
N LEU A 143 -10.01 10.19 -7.96
CA LEU A 143 -8.69 10.82 -8.18
C LEU A 143 -8.48 12.04 -7.28
N PHE A 144 -9.51 12.87 -7.12
CA PHE A 144 -9.47 14.00 -6.19
C PHE A 144 -9.28 13.51 -4.74
N ALA A 145 -10.00 12.46 -4.34
CA ALA A 145 -9.85 11.87 -3.02
C ALA A 145 -8.42 11.37 -2.79
N GLN A 146 -7.82 10.66 -3.75
CA GLN A 146 -6.42 10.22 -3.67
C GLN A 146 -5.43 11.39 -3.48
N ILE A 147 -5.66 12.51 -4.16
CA ILE A 147 -4.86 13.73 -3.96
C ILE A 147 -4.99 14.26 -2.53
N VAL A 148 -6.23 14.33 -1.99
CA VAL A 148 -6.48 14.77 -0.61
C VAL A 148 -5.81 13.83 0.40
N GLY A 149 -5.92 12.51 0.20
CA GLY A 149 -5.28 11.50 1.05
C GLY A 149 -3.76 11.65 1.04
N ALA A 150 -3.15 11.79 -0.13
CA ALA A 150 -1.70 11.97 -0.27
C ALA A 150 -1.18 13.29 0.34
N LEU A 151 -1.95 14.37 0.29
CA LEU A 151 -1.58 15.63 0.94
C LEU A 151 -1.74 15.60 2.48
N GLY A 152 -2.45 14.60 3.02
CA GLY A 152 -2.77 14.50 4.44
C GLY A 152 -1.54 14.49 5.36
N GLY A 153 -0.49 13.76 4.99
CA GLY A 153 0.75 13.69 5.79
C GLY A 153 1.44 15.04 5.92
N ARG A 154 1.63 15.76 4.81
CA ARG A 154 2.16 17.13 4.83
C ARG A 154 1.28 18.08 5.63
N ALA A 155 -0.04 18.02 5.44
CA ALA A 155 -0.98 18.89 6.14
C ALA A 155 -0.92 18.67 7.67
N ALA A 156 -0.86 17.42 8.11
CA ALA A 156 -0.74 17.07 9.52
C ALA A 156 0.58 17.59 10.13
N GLU A 157 1.69 17.46 9.42
CA GLU A 157 2.97 18.03 9.88
C GLU A 157 2.87 19.54 10.08
N GLU A 158 2.30 20.26 9.11
CA GLU A 158 2.19 21.71 9.16
C GLU A 158 1.26 22.19 10.28
N VAL A 159 0.13 21.52 10.49
CA VAL A 159 -0.85 21.89 11.53
C VAL A 159 -0.30 21.65 12.93
N ILE A 160 0.41 20.54 13.16
CA ILE A 160 0.84 20.12 14.50
C ILE A 160 2.21 20.72 14.87
N PHE A 161 3.17 20.75 13.94
CA PHE A 161 4.55 21.18 14.21
C PHE A 161 4.89 22.54 13.59
N GLY A 162 4.05 23.05 12.69
CA GLY A 162 4.26 24.32 12.00
C GLY A 162 5.14 24.20 10.74
N LYS A 163 5.00 25.19 9.84
CA LYS A 163 5.72 25.25 8.54
C LYS A 163 7.24 25.11 8.62
N LYS A 164 7.86 25.46 9.74
CA LYS A 164 9.33 25.37 9.91
C LYS A 164 9.79 23.94 10.20
N GLN A 165 8.89 23.06 10.63
CA GLN A 165 9.17 21.68 11.02
C GLN A 165 8.65 20.67 9.98
N THR A 166 8.15 21.13 8.84
CA THR A 166 7.79 20.26 7.72
C THR A 166 9.03 19.60 7.15
N THR A 167 8.97 18.29 6.89
CA THR A 167 10.15 17.50 6.51
C THR A 167 10.24 17.23 5.01
N SER A 168 11.39 16.75 4.53
CA SER A 168 11.51 16.21 3.18
C SER A 168 10.81 14.86 2.98
N GLY A 169 10.23 14.27 4.04
CA GLY A 169 9.55 12.97 4.00
C GLY A 169 8.36 12.93 3.04
N ALA A 170 7.60 14.02 2.94
CA ALA A 170 6.43 14.12 2.05
C ALA A 170 6.77 14.24 0.54
N SER A 171 8.04 14.14 0.15
CA SER A 171 8.47 14.36 -1.25
C SER A 171 7.79 13.38 -2.21
N SER A 172 7.70 12.10 -1.83
CA SER A 172 7.05 11.07 -2.65
C SER A 172 5.56 11.37 -2.86
N ASP A 173 4.85 11.77 -1.80
CA ASP A 173 3.42 12.08 -1.87
C ASP A 173 3.17 13.29 -2.77
N LEU A 174 4.02 14.32 -2.67
CA LEU A 174 3.93 15.51 -3.52
C LEU A 174 4.20 15.20 -4.99
N GLN A 175 5.12 14.29 -5.28
CA GLN A 175 5.36 13.81 -6.65
C GLN A 175 4.13 13.08 -7.19
N GLN A 176 3.53 12.19 -6.40
CA GLN A 176 2.31 11.47 -6.78
C GLN A 176 1.14 12.43 -7.02
N VAL A 177 0.92 13.38 -6.11
CA VAL A 177 -0.11 14.44 -6.24
C VAL A 177 0.07 15.22 -7.53
N THR A 178 1.31 15.61 -7.83
CA THR A 178 1.64 16.37 -9.05
C THR A 178 1.34 15.55 -10.31
N ALA A 179 1.70 14.26 -10.32
CA ALA A 179 1.44 13.37 -11.44
C ALA A 179 -0.05 13.16 -11.67
N LEU A 180 -0.81 12.87 -10.59
CA LEU A 180 -2.26 12.68 -10.66
C LEU A 180 -2.98 13.95 -11.11
N ALA A 181 -2.65 15.10 -10.53
CA ALA A 181 -3.25 16.37 -10.90
C ALA A 181 -2.97 16.72 -12.37
N ARG A 182 -1.75 16.44 -12.87
CA ARG A 182 -1.42 16.61 -14.28
C ARG A 182 -2.28 15.70 -15.17
N ALA A 183 -2.33 14.40 -14.89
CA ALA A 183 -3.13 13.44 -15.66
C ALA A 183 -4.63 13.79 -15.67
N MET A 184 -5.17 14.26 -14.54
CA MET A 184 -6.54 14.76 -14.45
C MET A 184 -6.81 15.88 -15.46
N VAL A 185 -5.83 16.75 -15.71
CA VAL A 185 -5.96 17.86 -16.66
C VAL A 185 -5.68 17.42 -18.09
N THR A 186 -4.56 16.72 -18.33
CA THR A 186 -4.04 16.44 -19.68
C THR A 186 -4.61 15.19 -20.32
N ASP A 187 -4.87 14.15 -19.53
CA ASP A 187 -5.21 12.83 -20.07
C ASP A 187 -6.70 12.57 -19.94
N TYR A 188 -7.32 13.05 -18.85
CA TYR A 188 -8.71 12.75 -18.51
C TYR A 188 -9.68 13.91 -18.78
N GLY A 189 -9.19 15.12 -19.07
CA GLY A 189 -10.05 16.28 -19.34
C GLY A 189 -10.94 16.68 -18.15
N PHE A 190 -10.50 16.45 -16.91
CA PHE A 190 -11.24 16.78 -15.68
C PHE A 190 -11.05 18.23 -15.21
N SER A 191 -10.75 19.12 -16.15
CA SER A 191 -10.55 20.56 -15.92
C SER A 191 -11.46 21.40 -16.81
N ASP A 192 -11.58 22.67 -16.47
CA ASP A 192 -12.39 23.63 -17.24
C ASP A 192 -11.81 23.94 -18.64
N LEU A 193 -10.63 23.39 -18.98
CA LEU A 193 -10.08 23.42 -20.34
C LEU A 193 -10.93 22.59 -21.33
N GLY A 194 -11.76 21.68 -20.81
CA GLY A 194 -12.65 20.83 -21.60
C GLY A 194 -12.15 19.38 -21.73
N PRO A 195 -12.94 18.51 -22.39
CA PRO A 195 -12.67 17.09 -22.51
C PRO A 195 -11.65 16.78 -23.63
N TRP A 196 -10.53 17.49 -23.63
CA TRP A 196 -9.45 17.34 -24.61
C TRP A 196 -8.27 16.62 -23.99
N SER A 197 -7.60 15.79 -24.79
CA SER A 197 -6.27 15.27 -24.43
C SER A 197 -5.21 16.29 -24.88
N LEU A 198 -4.37 16.74 -23.95
CA LEU A 198 -3.38 17.83 -24.13
C LEU A 198 -1.94 17.33 -24.19
#